data_AF-A0A3B8W4I4-F1
#
_entry.id   AF-A0A3B8W4I4-F1
#
_cell.length_a   1.000
_cell.length_b   1.000
_cell.length_c   1.000
_cell.angle_alpha   90.00
_cell.angle_beta   90.00
_cell.angle_gamma   90.00
#
_symmetry.space_group_name_H-M   'P 1'
#
loop_
_entity.id
_entity.type
_entity.pdbx_description
1 polymer ?
#
loop_
_entity_poly.entity_id
_entity_poly.type
_entity_poly.pdbx_seq_one_letter_code
_entity_poly.pdbx_strand_id
1 'polypeptide(L)'
;MSASFYNEELYPLQDDILTEVGRVETPFYLTGGTAISRFMLQHRYSDDLDFFLNRHPDFQRHVDVLVNAARQCGEVAISFRGEDFFRVMVTRGTVSLKLEFVNDVAYRVDVPQK
;
A
#
# COMPACT_ATOMS: atom_id res chain seq x y z
N MET A 1 -2.82 13.98 13.93
CA MET A 1 -4.20 13.44 13.87
C MET A 1 -4.55 12.85 15.22
N SER A 2 -5.83 12.82 15.60
CA SER A 2 -6.28 12.28 16.89
C SER A 2 -6.31 10.74 16.88
N ALA A 3 -6.32 10.12 18.05
CA ALA A 3 -6.55 8.68 18.17
C ALA A 3 -7.89 8.24 17.56
N SER A 4 -8.93 9.07 17.68
CA SER A 4 -10.25 8.81 17.07
C SER A 4 -10.16 8.72 15.55
N PHE A 5 -9.44 9.63 14.90
CA PHE A 5 -9.23 9.58 13.45
C PHE A 5 -8.65 8.23 13.00
N TYR A 6 -7.63 7.72 13.70
CA TYR A 6 -7.05 6.43 13.34
C TYR A 6 -8.03 5.27 13.53
N ASN A 7 -8.64 5.18 14.70
CA ASN A 7 -9.47 4.03 15.06
C ASN A 7 -10.83 4.00 14.34
N GLU A 8 -11.38 5.17 14.01
CA GLU A 8 -12.74 5.31 13.48
C GLU A 8 -12.77 5.60 11.98
N GLU A 9 -11.68 6.12 11.41
CA GLU A 9 -11.65 6.55 10.01
C GLU A 9 -10.56 5.83 9.18
N LEU A 10 -9.28 5.97 9.57
CA LEU A 10 -8.16 5.48 8.76
C LEU A 10 -8.01 3.96 8.81
N TYR A 11 -8.01 3.35 10.00
CA TYR A 11 -7.84 1.91 10.15
C TYR A 11 -8.99 1.10 9.57
N PRO A 12 -10.26 1.53 9.69
CA PRO A 12 -11.34 0.91 8.93
C PRO A 12 -11.09 0.91 7.41
N LEU A 13 -10.57 2.01 6.84
CA LEU A 13 -10.20 2.02 5.43
C LEU A 13 -9.01 1.09 5.11
N GLN A 14 -8.00 1.04 5.97
CA GLN A 14 -6.90 0.08 5.82
C GLN A 14 -7.41 -1.37 5.84
N ASP A 15 -8.32 -1.69 6.77
CA ASP A 15 -8.82 -3.05 6.97
C ASP A 15 -9.69 -3.51 5.80
N ASP A 16 -10.54 -2.62 5.27
CA ASP A 16 -11.32 -2.90 4.07
C ASP A 16 -10.41 -3.11 2.85
N ILE A 17 -9.39 -2.27 2.66
CA ILE A 17 -8.42 -2.46 1.57
C ILE A 17 -7.67 -3.78 1.73
N LEU A 18 -7.15 -4.08 2.92
CA LEU A 18 -6.43 -5.33 3.19
C LEU A 18 -7.32 -6.56 2.93
N THR A 19 -8.61 -6.46 3.25
CA THR A 19 -9.60 -7.50 2.95
C THR A 19 -9.76 -7.68 1.44
N GLU A 20 -10.02 -6.61 0.69
CA GLU A 20 -10.29 -6.70 -0.75
C GLU A 20 -9.06 -7.11 -1.56
N VAL A 21 -7.88 -6.58 -1.24
CA VAL A 21 -6.63 -6.99 -1.90
C VAL A 21 -6.23 -8.43 -1.53
N GLY A 22 -6.61 -8.91 -0.34
CA GLY A 22 -6.41 -10.28 0.08
C GLY A 22 -7.23 -11.29 -0.75
N ARG A 23 -8.40 -10.89 -1.27
CA ARG A 23 -9.28 -11.76 -2.08
C ARG A 23 -8.76 -12.06 -3.47
N VAL A 24 -7.89 -11.21 -4.03
CA VAL A 24 -7.39 -11.34 -5.41
C VAL A 24 -6.10 -12.16 -5.53
N GLU A 25 -5.62 -12.74 -4.43
CA GLU A 25 -4.54 -13.76 -4.37
C GLU A 25 -3.31 -13.45 -5.24
N THR A 26 -2.80 -12.22 -5.13
CA THR A 26 -1.52 -11.87 -5.78
C THR A 26 -0.33 -12.26 -4.91
N PRO A 27 0.90 -12.35 -5.46
CA PRO A 27 2.08 -12.70 -4.66
C PRO A 27 2.54 -11.58 -3.72
N PHE A 28 1.85 -10.43 -3.68
CA PHE A 28 2.22 -9.30 -2.84
C PHE A 28 2.10 -9.66 -1.35
N TYR A 29 3.05 -9.18 -0.56
CA TYR A 29 2.98 -9.23 0.90
C TYR A 29 3.04 -7.82 1.50
N LEU A 30 2.30 -7.62 2.59
CA LEU A 30 2.36 -6.39 3.37
C LEU A 30 3.68 -6.35 4.17
N THR A 31 4.36 -5.21 4.12
CA THR A 31 5.58 -4.96 4.90
C THR A 31 5.58 -3.53 5.43
N GLY A 32 6.75 -3.02 5.80
CA GLY A 32 6.94 -1.62 6.17
C GLY A 32 6.42 -1.28 7.57
N GLY A 33 6.20 0.02 7.78
CA GLY A 33 5.84 0.56 9.08
C GLY A 33 4.52 0.02 9.59
N THR A 34 3.52 -0.10 8.73
CA THR A 34 2.18 -0.55 9.12
C THR A 34 2.14 -2.02 9.50
N ALA A 35 2.87 -2.89 8.80
CA ALA A 35 3.02 -4.29 9.18
C ALA A 35 3.52 -4.43 10.62
N ILE A 36 4.59 -3.70 10.96
CA ILE A 36 5.21 -3.74 12.29
C ILE A 36 4.33 -3.03 13.34
N SER A 37 3.88 -1.81 13.04
CA SER A 37 3.17 -0.98 14.00
C SER A 37 1.77 -1.52 14.33
N ARG A 38 1.01 -2.04 13.37
CA ARG A 38 -0.35 -2.54 13.64
C ARG A 38 -0.39 -3.99 14.09
N PHE A 39 0.43 -4.86 13.49
CA PHE A 39 0.29 -6.31 13.67
C PHE A 39 1.34 -6.95 14.57
N MET A 40 2.43 -6.26 14.90
CA MET A 40 3.51 -6.82 15.74
C MET A 40 3.68 -6.07 17.07
N LEU A 41 3.91 -4.76 17.02
CA LEU A 41 4.40 -4.00 18.17
C LEU A 41 3.37 -3.04 18.79
N GLN A 42 2.37 -2.58 18.03
CA GLN A 42 1.33 -1.66 18.53
C GLN A 42 1.87 -0.38 19.18
N HIS A 43 3.09 0.03 18.81
CA HIS A 43 3.85 1.09 19.48
C HIS A 43 3.55 2.50 18.95
N ARG A 44 2.87 2.61 17.80
CA ARG A 44 2.45 3.89 17.19
C ARG A 44 1.36 3.67 16.15
N TYR A 45 0.70 4.76 15.76
CA TYR A 45 -0.18 4.78 14.59
C TYR A 45 0.64 4.78 13.27
N SER A 46 0.02 4.33 12.18
CA SER A 46 0.65 4.27 10.86
C SER A 46 -0.31 4.67 9.74
N ASP A 47 0.20 5.41 8.76
CA ASP A 47 -0.60 6.21 7.83
C ASP A 47 -0.76 5.59 6.42
N ASP A 48 -0.06 4.50 6.12
CA ASP A 48 0.06 3.93 4.76
C ASP A 48 0.02 2.40 4.73
N LEU A 49 0.01 1.83 3.53
CA LEU A 49 0.17 0.39 3.29
C LEU A 49 1.27 0.17 2.23
N ASP A 50 2.27 -0.65 2.58
CA ASP A 50 3.40 -0.97 1.72
C ASP A 50 3.33 -2.44 1.29
N PHE A 51 3.17 -2.68 -0.02
CA PHE A 51 3.08 -4.01 -0.61
C PHE A 51 4.33 -4.32 -1.45
N PHE A 52 4.97 -5.45 -1.19
CA PHE A 52 6.22 -5.81 -1.86
C PHE A 52 6.08 -7.10 -2.68
N LEU A 53 6.80 -7.12 -3.80
CA LEU A 53 7.20 -8.30 -4.56
C LEU A 53 8.72 -8.32 -4.69
N ASN A 54 9.29 -9.47 -5.00
CA ASN A 54 10.73 -9.61 -5.21
C ASN A 54 11.01 -9.94 -6.68
N ARG A 55 11.46 -8.95 -7.46
CA ARG A 55 11.83 -9.08 -8.88
C ARG A 55 10.82 -9.89 -9.71
N HIS A 56 9.53 -9.65 -9.50
CA HIS A 56 8.48 -10.41 -10.16
C HIS A 56 8.26 -9.87 -11.59
N PRO A 57 8.34 -10.71 -12.64
CA PRO A 57 8.22 -10.25 -14.03
C PRO A 57 6.84 -9.65 -14.34
N ASP A 58 5.79 -10.15 -13.69
CA ASP A 58 4.42 -9.65 -13.85
C ASP A 58 4.05 -8.55 -12.83
N PHE A 59 5.03 -7.84 -12.24
CA PHE A 59 4.76 -6.84 -11.20
C PHE A 59 3.65 -5.85 -11.59
N GLN A 60 3.76 -5.22 -12.77
CA GLN A 60 2.76 -4.24 -13.20
C GLN A 60 1.36 -4.84 -13.32
N ARG A 61 1.25 -6.07 -13.83
CA ARG A 61 -0.04 -6.79 -13.94
C ARG A 61 -0.63 -7.04 -12.55
N HIS A 62 0.19 -7.45 -11.58
CA HIS A 62 -0.27 -7.66 -10.21
C HIS A 62 -0.67 -6.35 -9.52
N VAL A 63 0.05 -5.25 -9.77
CA VAL A 63 -0.36 -3.93 -9.27
C VAL A 63 -1.71 -3.53 -9.84
N ASP A 64 -1.93 -3.69 -11.15
CA ASP A 64 -3.21 -3.36 -11.77
C ASP A 64 -4.36 -4.20 -11.17
N VAL A 65 -4.13 -5.47 -10.83
CA VAL A 65 -5.10 -6.31 -10.09
C VAL A 65 -5.39 -5.76 -8.69
N LEU A 66 -4.36 -5.40 -7.91
CA LEU A 66 -4.53 -4.85 -6.55
C LEU A 66 -5.23 -3.49 -6.56
N VAL A 67 -4.85 -2.63 -7.49
CA VAL A 67 -5.47 -1.31 -7.68
C VAL A 67 -6.95 -1.47 -8.06
N ASN A 68 -7.29 -2.45 -8.89
CA ASN A 68 -8.68 -2.76 -9.21
C ASN A 68 -9.47 -3.26 -7.99
N ALA A 69 -8.87 -4.05 -7.12
CA ALA A 69 -9.49 -4.46 -5.85
C ALA A 69 -9.69 -3.27 -4.91
N ALA A 70 -8.66 -2.42 -4.75
CA ALA A 70 -8.72 -1.24 -3.89
C ALA A 70 -9.79 -0.21 -4.32
N ARG A 71 -10.18 -0.18 -5.61
CA ARG A 71 -11.29 0.64 -6.11
C ARG A 71 -12.64 0.29 -5.48
N GLN A 72 -12.80 -0.89 -4.89
CA GLN A 72 -14.01 -1.24 -4.15
C GLN A 72 -14.13 -0.45 -2.82
N CYS A 73 -13.01 0.09 -2.32
CA CYS A 73 -12.94 0.78 -1.04
C CYS A 73 -13.01 2.31 -1.17
N GLY A 74 -12.84 2.88 -2.37
CA GLY A 74 -12.83 4.33 -2.56
C GLY A 74 -12.35 4.77 -3.95
N GLU A 75 -12.32 6.08 -4.16
CA GLU A 75 -11.76 6.68 -5.37
C GLU A 75 -10.24 6.51 -5.38
N VAL A 76 -9.69 6.03 -6.50
CA VAL A 76 -8.25 5.78 -6.64
C VAL A 76 -7.62 6.79 -7.58
N ALA A 77 -6.63 7.54 -7.07
CA ALA A 77 -5.74 8.38 -7.86
C ALA A 77 -4.35 7.75 -7.95
N ILE A 78 -3.85 7.53 -9.17
CA ILE A 78 -2.46 7.09 -9.38
C ILE A 78 -1.56 8.32 -9.29
N SER A 79 -0.71 8.38 -8.28
CA SER A 79 0.21 9.49 -8.05
C SER A 79 1.60 9.26 -8.67
N PHE A 80 2.00 7.99 -8.84
CA PHE A 80 3.22 7.62 -9.54
C PHE A 80 3.09 6.20 -10.12
N ARG A 81 3.62 6.00 -11.34
CA ARG A 81 3.73 4.70 -12.01
C ARG A 81 5.10 4.59 -12.68
N GLY A 82 5.96 3.73 -12.16
CA GLY A 82 7.26 3.37 -12.71
C GLY A 82 7.35 1.89 -13.03
N GLU A 83 8.52 1.41 -13.46
CA GLU A 83 8.73 0.01 -13.81
C GLU A 83 8.61 -0.92 -12.60
N ASP A 84 9.27 -0.54 -11.49
CA ASP A 84 9.36 -1.32 -10.25
C ASP A 84 8.70 -0.65 -9.04
N PHE A 85 8.02 0.48 -9.24
CA PHE A 85 7.40 1.24 -8.14
C PHE A 85 6.12 1.95 -8.57
N PHE A 86 5.05 1.79 -7.79
CA PHE A 86 3.78 2.47 -7.98
C PHE A 86 3.33 3.09 -6.66
N ARG A 87 2.74 4.28 -6.74
CA ARG A 87 2.09 4.93 -5.60
C ARG A 87 0.68 5.37 -5.98
N VAL A 88 -0.29 4.94 -5.19
CA VAL A 88 -1.70 5.34 -5.37
C VAL A 88 -2.25 5.93 -4.07
N MET A 89 -3.21 6.82 -4.22
CA MET A 89 -4.02 7.34 -3.12
C MET A 89 -5.43 6.78 -3.26
N VAL A 90 -5.96 6.18 -2.20
CA VAL A 90 -7.35 5.73 -2.11
C VAL A 90 -8.09 6.66 -1.17
N THR A 91 -9.14 7.31 -1.67
CA THR A 91 -9.94 8.27 -0.91
C THR A 91 -11.35 7.74 -0.67
N ARG A 92 -11.78 7.71 0.59
CA ARG A 92 -13.14 7.39 1.01
C ARG A 92 -13.69 8.52 1.88
N GLY A 93 -14.64 9.28 1.34
CA GLY A 93 -15.14 10.49 2.01
C GLY A 93 -14.02 11.51 2.17
N THR A 94 -13.71 11.87 3.41
CA THR A 94 -12.62 12.81 3.77
C THR A 94 -11.29 12.12 4.09
N VAL A 95 -11.25 10.79 4.09
CA VAL A 95 -10.09 10.00 4.46
C VAL A 95 -9.33 9.62 3.20
N SER A 96 -8.02 9.84 3.19
CA SER A 96 -7.13 9.39 2.11
C SER A 96 -6.03 8.51 2.67
N LEU A 97 -5.83 7.36 2.03
CA LEU A 97 -4.84 6.36 2.41
C LEU A 97 -3.87 6.14 1.25
N LYS A 98 -2.58 6.22 1.56
CA LYS A 98 -1.50 5.97 0.59
C LYS A 98 -1.19 4.49 0.52
N LEU A 99 -1.14 3.95 -0.69
CA LEU A 99 -0.66 2.60 -0.99
C LEU A 99 0.59 2.71 -1.85
N GLU A 100 1.63 1.99 -1.46
CA GLU A 100 2.87 1.84 -2.23
C GLU A 100 3.06 0.38 -2.63
N PHE A 101 3.42 0.17 -3.90
CA PHE A 101 3.75 -1.14 -4.43
C PHE A 101 5.18 -1.11 -4.92
N VAL A 102 6.00 -2.03 -4.42
CA VAL A 102 7.43 -2.09 -4.70
C VAL A 102 7.76 -3.47 -5.28
N ASN A 103 8.39 -3.49 -6.46
CA ASN A 103 9.09 -4.65 -6.96
C ASN A 103 10.53 -4.53 -6.50
N ASP A 104 10.85 -5.14 -5.38
CA ASP A 104 12.18 -5.06 -4.81
C ASP A 104 13.20 -5.62 -5.81
N VAL A 105 14.24 -4.84 -6.09
CA VAL A 105 15.32 -5.16 -7.01
C VAL A 105 16.62 -5.26 -6.24
N ALA A 106 17.57 -6.03 -6.75
CA ALA A 106 18.89 -6.12 -6.11
C ALA A 106 19.49 -4.71 -5.93
N TYR A 107 20.10 -4.49 -4.76
CA TYR A 107 20.76 -3.26 -4.37
C TYR A 107 21.48 -2.57 -5.54
N ARG A 108 21.10 -1.32 -5.83
CA ARG A 108 21.84 -0.45 -6.75
C ARG A 108 22.90 0.31 -5.95
N VAL A 109 24.19 0.02 -6.22
CA VAL A 109 25.27 0.97 -5.92
C VAL A 109 25.23 2.02 -7.03
N ASP A 110 24.44 3.08 -6.88
CA ASP A 110 24.54 4.21 -7.79
C ASP A 110 24.76 5.49 -6.99
N VAL A 111 25.43 6.46 -7.63
CA VAL A 111 25.60 7.80 -7.06
C VAL A 111 24.21 8.46 -7.03
N PRO A 112 23.77 9.01 -5.89
CA PRO A 112 22.49 9.72 -5.82
C PRO A 112 22.44 10.79 -6.90
N GLN A 113 21.51 10.66 -7.86
CA GLN A 113 21.29 11.73 -8.83
C GLN A 113 20.51 12.84 -8.15
N LYS A 114 21.06 14.06 -8.23
CA LYS A 114 20.46 15.29 -7.71
C LYS A 114 19.30 15.76 -8.56
#